data_AF-A0A559TMC8-F1
#
_entry.id   AF-A0A559TMC8-F1
#
_cell.length_a   1.000
_cell.length_b   1.000
_cell.length_c   1.000
_cell.angle_alpha   90.00
_cell.angle_beta   90.00
_cell.angle_gamma   90.00
#
_symmetry.space_group_name_H-M   'P 1'
#
loop_
_entity.id
_entity.type
_entity.pdbx_description
1 polymer ?
#
loop_
_entity_poly.entity_id
_entity_poly.type
_entity_poly.pdbx_seq_one_letter_code
_entity_poly.pdbx_strand_id
1 'polypeptide(L)'
;MRTGDSIREPLALPAADATPSGGLQTAADALMETLSAIARRQHEHRERTSSRLSAVLTSELLPDDLVELATYYLAKAQRDLGLTDASRRGMQRVASARGRLASAARRGLAHLSRLSGDFPTAVEAAGGLGWEGRHHRVLGDVWWVQGDMERAVAAYLAGRSEAEEHGVVDETAMVQAHLAFAVSFSDPLRAGDELDLAERLLSHLSLRSSEMTARTAVLVRDAGFAADLPGRAAVLLAEIGVSGLLIDIAHFMAGLPLSEHTARARWIDGEQQTRERWRHLVTTRRNHLATTQAFHTCAVRWSTRRDYDRRSWTGWSAPRN
;
A
#
# COMPACT_ATOMS: atom_id res chain seq x y z
N MET A 1 -0.12 5.67 -27.75
CA MET A 1 0.12 6.43 -26.50
C MET A 1 -0.88 5.93 -25.46
N ARG A 2 -0.50 4.93 -24.66
CA ARG A 2 -1.37 4.31 -23.64
C ARG A 2 -1.20 5.08 -22.34
N THR A 3 -2.23 5.79 -21.91
CA THR A 3 -2.28 6.47 -20.61
C THR A 3 -2.30 5.41 -19.50
N GLY A 4 -1.26 5.40 -18.67
CA GLY A 4 -1.29 4.71 -17.39
C GLY A 4 -2.42 5.25 -16.51
N ASP A 5 -2.82 4.45 -15.52
CA ASP A 5 -3.86 4.77 -14.53
C ASP A 5 -3.46 5.93 -13.59
N SER A 6 -2.24 6.42 -13.77
CA SER A 6 -1.71 7.65 -13.20
C SER A 6 -1.92 8.80 -14.18
N ILE A 7 -2.95 9.61 -13.92
CA ILE A 7 -2.99 10.98 -14.45
C ILE A 7 -1.76 11.69 -13.87
N ARG A 8 -0.78 11.99 -14.74
CA ARG A 8 0.32 12.89 -14.41
C ARG A 8 -0.27 14.29 -14.25
N GLU A 9 -0.15 14.88 -13.06
CA GLU A 9 -0.39 16.31 -12.90
C GLU A 9 0.89 17.09 -13.21
N PRO A 10 0.82 18.19 -13.96
CA PRO A 10 1.70 19.32 -13.77
C PRO A 10 1.35 20.05 -12.45
N LEU A 11 2.41 20.43 -11.75
CA LEU A 11 2.52 21.39 -10.64
C LEU A 11 1.28 22.25 -10.35
N ALA A 12 0.79 22.14 -9.11
CA ALA A 12 -0.06 23.09 -8.37
C ALA A 12 -1.30 23.63 -9.12
N LEU A 13 -2.45 23.01 -8.87
CA LEU A 13 -3.75 23.64 -9.14
C LEU A 13 -3.94 24.89 -8.24
N PRO A 14 -4.53 25.99 -8.73
CA PRO A 14 -4.75 27.21 -7.94
C PRO A 14 -5.51 26.93 -6.63
N ALA A 15 -5.18 27.69 -5.58
CA ALA A 15 -5.77 27.60 -4.25
C ALA A 15 -7.27 27.90 -4.23
N ALA A 16 -7.94 27.35 -3.21
CA ALA A 16 -9.35 26.98 -3.17
C ALA A 16 -10.38 28.10 -2.90
N ASP A 17 -10.14 29.36 -3.26
CA ASP A 17 -11.06 30.45 -2.90
C ASP A 17 -12.17 30.73 -3.93
N ALA A 18 -12.28 29.92 -4.98
CA ALA A 18 -13.42 29.95 -5.88
C ALA A 18 -14.28 28.70 -5.69
N THR A 19 -15.10 28.66 -4.63
CA THR A 19 -16.42 28.04 -4.80
C THR A 19 -17.11 28.78 -5.94
N PRO A 20 -17.40 28.14 -7.09
CA PRO A 20 -18.28 28.77 -8.08
C PRO A 20 -19.59 29.04 -7.35
N SER A 21 -19.97 30.32 -7.21
CA SER A 21 -21.20 30.72 -6.51
C SER A 21 -22.49 30.24 -7.21
N GLY A 22 -22.40 29.52 -8.32
CA GLY A 22 -23.48 28.73 -8.90
C GLY A 22 -23.09 27.26 -8.88
N GLY A 23 -23.96 26.39 -8.34
CA GLY A 23 -23.76 24.94 -8.38
C GLY A 23 -23.64 24.38 -9.80
N LEU A 24 -23.57 23.05 -9.95
CA LEU A 24 -23.49 22.41 -11.27
C LEU A 24 -24.73 22.79 -12.12
N GLN A 25 -24.54 23.63 -13.15
CA GLN A 25 -25.63 24.12 -14.01
C GLN A 25 -25.54 23.57 -15.43
N THR A 26 -24.34 23.21 -15.88
CA THR A 26 -24.08 22.74 -17.24
C THR A 26 -23.24 21.46 -17.27
N ALA A 27 -23.22 20.80 -18.43
CA ALA A 27 -22.34 19.67 -18.69
C ALA A 27 -20.85 20.03 -18.59
N ALA A 28 -20.48 21.28 -18.92
CA ALA A 28 -19.13 21.78 -18.78
C ALA A 28 -18.73 21.89 -17.30
N ASP A 29 -19.64 22.36 -16.43
CA ASP A 29 -19.40 22.40 -14.98
C ASP A 29 -19.20 21.00 -14.41
N ALA A 30 -20.04 20.05 -14.81
CA ALA A 30 -19.93 18.64 -14.40
C ALA A 30 -18.60 18.01 -14.84
N LEU A 31 -18.13 18.31 -16.06
CA LEU A 31 -16.84 17.84 -16.55
C LEU A 31 -15.66 18.46 -15.80
N MET A 32 -15.66 19.79 -15.63
CA MET A 32 -14.61 20.49 -14.88
C MET A 32 -14.53 20.01 -13.43
N GLU A 33 -15.68 19.77 -12.80
CA GLU A 33 -15.75 19.27 -11.44
C GLU A 33 -15.23 17.82 -11.35
N THR A 34 -15.57 16.96 -12.32
CA THR A 34 -15.05 15.59 -12.42
C THR A 34 -13.53 15.59 -12.52
N LEU A 35 -12.97 16.34 -13.46
CA LEU A 35 -11.52 16.40 -13.67
C LEU A 35 -10.82 16.99 -12.44
N SER A 36 -11.36 18.06 -11.86
CA SER A 36 -10.81 18.70 -10.65
C SER A 36 -10.82 17.77 -9.44
N ALA A 37 -11.89 17.00 -9.23
CA ALA A 37 -11.99 16.03 -8.15
C ALA A 37 -11.00 14.86 -8.32
N ILE A 38 -10.80 14.40 -9.56
CA ILE A 38 -9.86 13.32 -9.88
C ILE A 38 -8.41 13.77 -9.73
N ALA A 39 -8.10 14.98 -10.17
CA ALA A 39 -6.79 15.60 -10.13
C ALA A 39 -6.33 15.77 -8.66
N ARG A 40 -7.14 16.45 -7.85
CA ARG A 40 -6.83 16.76 -6.44
C ARG A 40 -6.84 15.56 -5.49
N ARG A 41 -7.30 14.38 -5.91
CA ARG A 41 -7.50 13.21 -5.03
C ARG A 41 -6.26 12.74 -4.27
N GLN A 42 -5.05 13.04 -4.77
CA GLN A 42 -3.80 12.64 -4.13
C GLN A 42 -3.39 13.61 -3.00
N HIS A 43 -4.01 14.78 -2.96
CA HIS A 43 -3.67 15.88 -2.05
C HIS A 43 -4.84 16.27 -1.13
N GLU A 44 -6.00 15.64 -1.27
CA GLU A 44 -7.19 15.86 -0.46
C GLU A 44 -7.69 14.56 0.19
N HIS A 45 -8.40 14.71 1.30
CA HIS A 45 -9.11 13.60 1.95
C HIS A 45 -10.12 12.96 1.00
N ARG A 46 -10.21 11.62 0.97
CA ARG A 46 -11.04 10.89 -0.01
C ARG A 46 -12.54 11.15 0.09
N GLU A 47 -13.04 11.61 1.23
CA GLU A 47 -14.44 12.07 1.34
C GLU A 47 -14.75 13.22 0.39
N ARG A 48 -13.82 14.16 0.18
CA ARG A 48 -14.04 15.28 -0.74
C ARG A 48 -14.23 14.78 -2.17
N THR A 49 -13.37 13.87 -2.62
CA THR A 49 -13.53 13.23 -3.93
C THR A 49 -14.85 12.47 -4.03
N SER A 50 -15.21 11.70 -3.00
CA SER A 50 -16.47 10.94 -2.96
C SER A 50 -17.70 11.86 -3.05
N SER A 51 -17.76 12.92 -2.24
CA SER A 51 -18.88 13.86 -2.21
C SER A 51 -19.02 14.62 -3.54
N ARG A 52 -17.92 15.13 -4.10
CA ARG A 52 -17.93 15.88 -5.37
C ARG A 52 -18.38 15.02 -6.54
N LEU A 53 -17.82 13.80 -6.68
CA LEU A 53 -18.22 12.89 -7.76
C LEU A 53 -19.64 12.34 -7.58
N SER A 54 -20.11 12.17 -6.34
CA SER A 54 -21.52 11.84 -6.08
C SER A 54 -22.43 12.97 -6.56
N ALA A 55 -22.12 14.23 -6.24
CA ALA A 55 -22.89 15.38 -6.69
C ALA A 55 -22.92 15.51 -8.23
N VAL A 56 -21.80 15.25 -8.91
CA VAL A 56 -21.75 15.23 -10.38
C VAL A 56 -22.64 14.12 -10.96
N LEU A 57 -22.61 12.91 -10.40
CA LEU A 57 -23.44 11.82 -10.92
C LEU A 57 -24.93 12.04 -10.64
N THR A 58 -25.28 12.66 -9.51
CA THR A 58 -26.67 13.00 -9.16
C THR A 58 -27.24 14.13 -10.02
N SER A 59 -26.40 15.03 -10.56
CA SER A 59 -26.90 16.12 -11.40
C SER A 59 -27.37 15.67 -12.78
N GLU A 60 -26.96 14.47 -13.23
CA GLU A 60 -27.25 13.94 -14.57
C GLU A 60 -26.78 14.85 -15.73
N LEU A 61 -25.87 15.80 -15.44
CA LEU A 61 -25.34 16.75 -16.42
C LEU A 61 -24.12 16.20 -17.19
N LEU A 62 -23.48 15.14 -16.69
CA LEU A 62 -22.27 14.60 -17.30
C LEU A 62 -22.66 13.75 -18.53
N PRO A 63 -21.99 13.94 -19.69
CA PRO A 63 -22.25 13.12 -20.89
C PRO A 63 -22.08 11.63 -20.60
N ASP A 64 -22.91 10.78 -21.23
CA ASP A 64 -22.94 9.32 -21.00
C ASP A 64 -21.55 8.66 -21.12
N ASP A 65 -20.78 9.06 -22.13
CA ASP A 65 -19.41 8.55 -22.38
C ASP A 65 -18.43 8.84 -21.23
N LEU A 66 -18.74 9.80 -20.35
CA LEU A 66 -17.91 10.23 -19.22
C LEU A 66 -18.46 9.78 -17.87
N VAL A 67 -19.70 9.28 -17.81
CA VAL A 67 -20.30 8.70 -16.59
C VAL A 67 -19.45 7.53 -16.07
N GLU A 68 -18.85 6.73 -16.96
CA GLU A 68 -17.96 5.63 -16.58
C GLU A 68 -16.76 6.12 -15.77
N LEU A 69 -16.15 7.24 -16.19
CA LEU A 69 -14.98 7.84 -15.53
C LEU A 69 -15.31 8.31 -14.11
N ALA A 70 -16.39 9.08 -13.96
CA ALA A 70 -16.84 9.57 -12.66
C ALA A 70 -17.25 8.41 -11.74
N THR A 71 -17.98 7.41 -12.27
CA THR A 71 -18.38 6.21 -11.51
C THR A 71 -17.17 5.42 -11.01
N TYR A 72 -16.16 5.22 -11.87
CA TYR A 72 -14.94 4.49 -11.50
C TYR A 72 -14.19 5.19 -10.36
N TYR A 73 -13.98 6.50 -10.46
CA TYR A 73 -13.23 7.24 -9.45
C TYR A 73 -14.02 7.43 -8.16
N LEU A 74 -15.35 7.56 -8.22
CA LEU A 74 -16.20 7.51 -7.04
C LEU A 74 -16.07 6.15 -6.33
N ALA A 75 -16.20 5.06 -7.07
CA ALA A 75 -16.07 3.71 -6.52
C ALA A 75 -14.68 3.48 -5.89
N LYS A 76 -13.61 4.03 -6.49
CA LYS A 76 -12.26 3.98 -5.93
C LYS A 76 -12.16 4.76 -4.61
N ALA A 77 -12.71 5.97 -4.54
CA ALA A 77 -12.74 6.76 -3.31
C ALA A 77 -13.57 6.06 -2.21
N GLN A 78 -14.73 5.50 -2.56
CA GLN A 78 -15.58 4.74 -1.64
C GLN A 78 -14.85 3.53 -1.05
N ARG A 79 -14.09 2.78 -1.87
CA ARG A 79 -13.25 1.68 -1.37
C ARG A 79 -12.23 2.19 -0.36
N ASP A 80 -11.53 3.28 -0.70
CA ASP A 80 -10.50 3.83 0.16
C ASP A 80 -11.07 4.37 1.48
N LEU A 81 -12.37 4.70 1.53
CA LEU A 81 -13.13 5.06 2.74
C LEU A 81 -13.77 3.88 3.49
N GLY A 82 -13.60 2.64 3.03
CA GLY A 82 -14.25 1.46 3.61
C GLY A 82 -15.73 1.27 3.23
N LEU A 83 -16.27 2.07 2.31
CA LEU A 83 -17.64 1.94 1.78
C LEU A 83 -17.71 0.82 0.72
N THR A 84 -17.39 -0.41 1.13
CA THR A 84 -17.10 -1.56 0.25
C THR A 84 -18.28 -1.96 -0.65
N ASP A 85 -19.52 -1.93 -0.15
CA ASP A 85 -20.71 -2.27 -0.95
C ASP A 85 -21.02 -1.25 -2.04
N ALA A 86 -20.91 0.05 -1.72
CA ALA A 86 -21.10 1.12 -2.68
C ALA A 86 -20.03 1.05 -3.77
N SER A 87 -18.77 0.86 -3.36
CA SER A 87 -17.66 0.65 -4.27
C SER A 87 -17.89 -0.56 -5.18
N ARG A 88 -18.34 -1.70 -4.63
CA ARG A 88 -18.62 -2.92 -5.40
C ARG A 88 -19.64 -2.69 -6.50
N ARG A 89 -20.76 -2.02 -6.19
CA ARG A 89 -21.79 -1.67 -7.19
C ARG A 89 -21.22 -0.79 -8.30
N GLY A 90 -20.45 0.24 -7.95
CA GLY A 90 -19.82 1.12 -8.93
C GLY A 90 -18.82 0.38 -9.83
N MET A 91 -17.94 -0.44 -9.25
CA MET A 91 -16.98 -1.25 -9.99
C MET A 91 -17.66 -2.29 -10.90
N GLN A 92 -18.75 -2.93 -10.46
CA GLN A 92 -19.54 -3.86 -11.29
C GLN A 92 -20.14 -3.14 -12.51
N ARG A 93 -20.68 -1.94 -12.32
CA ARG A 93 -21.23 -1.13 -13.42
C ARG A 93 -20.15 -0.81 -14.47
N VAL A 94 -19.00 -0.31 -14.04
CA VAL A 94 -17.87 0.00 -14.93
C VAL A 94 -17.31 -1.24 -15.63
N ALA A 95 -17.14 -2.35 -14.90
CA ALA A 95 -16.66 -3.60 -15.48
C ALA A 95 -17.60 -4.19 -16.54
N SER A 96 -18.91 -3.97 -16.38
CA SER A 96 -19.96 -4.44 -17.30
C SER A 96 -20.09 -3.60 -18.57
N ALA A 97 -19.74 -2.30 -18.50
CA ALA A 97 -19.76 -1.40 -19.65
C ALA A 97 -18.72 -1.75 -20.73
N ARG A 98 -17.70 -2.57 -20.40
CA ARG A 98 -16.62 -3.01 -21.30
C ARG A 98 -15.81 -1.85 -21.92
N GLY A 99 -15.88 -0.65 -21.34
CA GLY A 99 -15.07 0.50 -21.71
C GLY A 99 -13.60 0.38 -21.28
N ARG A 100 -12.86 1.48 -21.44
CA ARG A 100 -11.41 1.52 -21.15
C ARG A 100 -11.08 1.26 -19.69
N LEU A 101 -12.01 1.53 -18.77
CA LEU A 101 -11.80 1.31 -17.33
C LEU A 101 -12.28 -0.07 -16.87
N ALA A 102 -12.83 -0.90 -17.76
CA ALA A 102 -13.38 -2.20 -17.38
C ALA A 102 -12.34 -3.12 -16.72
N SER A 103 -11.10 -3.17 -17.22
CA SER A 103 -10.04 -3.97 -16.61
C SER A 103 -9.62 -3.43 -15.24
N ALA A 104 -9.49 -2.11 -15.11
CA ALA A 104 -9.20 -1.44 -13.86
C ALA A 104 -10.31 -1.65 -12.81
N ALA A 105 -11.57 -1.71 -13.25
CA ALA A 105 -12.73 -2.00 -12.40
C ALA A 105 -12.78 -3.47 -11.97
N ARG A 106 -12.48 -4.43 -12.87
CA ARG A 106 -12.33 -5.85 -12.49
C ARG A 106 -11.23 -6.05 -11.46
N ARG A 107 -10.10 -5.35 -11.61
CA ARG A 107 -9.05 -5.31 -10.58
C ARG A 107 -9.58 -4.75 -9.26
N GLY A 108 -10.39 -3.68 -9.32
CA GLY A 108 -11.10 -3.13 -8.17
C GLY A 108 -12.01 -4.15 -7.46
N LEU A 109 -12.73 -4.99 -8.22
CA LEU A 109 -13.55 -6.07 -7.68
C LEU A 109 -12.72 -7.16 -7.01
N ALA A 110 -11.59 -7.55 -7.59
CA ALA A 110 -10.67 -8.50 -6.97
C ALA A 110 -10.14 -7.97 -5.62
N HIS A 111 -9.79 -6.68 -5.56
CA HIS A 111 -9.40 -6.03 -4.30
C HIS A 111 -10.55 -6.04 -3.29
N LEU A 112 -11.79 -5.75 -3.70
CA LEU A 112 -12.95 -5.78 -2.81
C LEU A 112 -13.26 -7.18 -2.28
N SER A 113 -13.09 -8.23 -3.10
CA SER A 113 -13.19 -9.62 -2.63
C SER A 113 -12.13 -9.93 -1.57
N ARG A 114 -10.89 -9.48 -1.78
CA ARG A 114 -9.82 -9.59 -0.77
C ARG A 114 -10.18 -8.85 0.52
N LEU A 115 -10.68 -7.61 0.43
CA LEU A 115 -11.06 -6.81 1.61
C LEU A 115 -12.23 -7.43 2.38
N SER A 116 -13.19 -8.06 1.71
CA SER A 116 -14.27 -8.80 2.35
C SER A 116 -13.87 -10.20 2.87
N GLY A 117 -12.59 -10.56 2.76
CA GLY A 117 -12.07 -11.86 3.18
C GLY A 117 -12.44 -13.02 2.25
N ASP A 118 -12.90 -12.77 1.03
CA ASP A 118 -13.21 -13.80 0.02
C ASP A 118 -12.00 -14.04 -0.90
N PHE A 119 -10.97 -14.67 -0.33
CA PHE A 119 -9.68 -14.85 -1.01
C PHE A 119 -9.74 -15.78 -2.24
N PRO A 120 -10.50 -16.90 -2.26
CA PRO A 120 -10.66 -17.72 -3.45
C PRO A 120 -11.17 -16.93 -4.66
N THR A 121 -12.22 -16.12 -4.46
CA THR A 121 -12.77 -15.26 -5.51
C THR A 121 -11.74 -14.20 -5.95
N ALA A 122 -10.92 -13.68 -5.03
CA ALA A 122 -9.86 -12.74 -5.39
C ALA A 122 -8.76 -13.38 -6.27
N VAL A 123 -8.37 -14.62 -5.98
CA VAL A 123 -7.40 -15.39 -6.79
C VAL A 123 -7.97 -15.72 -8.16
N GLU A 124 -9.20 -16.23 -8.21
CA GLU A 124 -9.88 -16.54 -9.47
C GLU A 124 -9.99 -15.29 -10.35
N ALA A 125 -10.43 -14.17 -9.76
CA ALA A 125 -10.51 -12.90 -10.46
C ALA A 125 -9.14 -12.46 -10.99
N ALA A 126 -8.07 -12.59 -10.19
CA ALA A 126 -6.72 -12.26 -10.61
C ALA A 126 -6.27 -13.07 -11.83
N GLY A 127 -6.62 -14.36 -11.91
CA GLY A 127 -6.32 -15.21 -13.07
C GLY A 127 -6.95 -14.72 -14.38
N GLY A 128 -8.06 -13.99 -14.32
CA GLY A 128 -8.74 -13.42 -15.50
C GLY A 128 -8.35 -11.98 -15.86
N LEU A 129 -7.46 -11.33 -15.10
CA LEU A 129 -7.14 -9.90 -15.27
C LEU A 129 -6.10 -9.61 -16.35
N GLY A 130 -5.15 -10.52 -16.56
CA GLY A 130 -3.98 -10.28 -17.42
C GLY A 130 -3.17 -9.04 -17.01
N TRP A 131 -2.37 -8.55 -17.96
CA TRP A 131 -1.48 -7.40 -17.74
C TRP A 131 -2.25 -6.10 -17.49
N GLU A 132 -3.29 -5.79 -18.29
CA GLU A 132 -4.07 -4.56 -18.14
C GLU A 132 -4.72 -4.46 -16.75
N GLY A 133 -5.11 -5.62 -16.19
CA GLY A 133 -5.67 -5.72 -14.86
C GLY A 133 -4.63 -5.89 -13.76
N ARG A 134 -3.32 -5.85 -14.07
CA ARG A 134 -2.20 -5.94 -13.11
C ARG A 134 -2.29 -7.20 -12.25
N HIS A 135 -2.55 -8.35 -12.88
CA HIS A 135 -2.83 -9.60 -12.18
C HIS A 135 -1.77 -9.98 -11.13
N HIS A 136 -0.49 -9.79 -11.43
CA HIS A 136 0.60 -10.07 -10.49
C HIS A 136 0.51 -9.25 -9.20
N ARG A 137 0.16 -7.96 -9.27
CA ARG A 137 -0.01 -7.14 -8.06
C ARG A 137 -1.18 -7.62 -7.20
N VAL A 138 -2.29 -8.01 -7.82
CA VAL A 138 -3.44 -8.57 -7.09
C VAL A 138 -3.08 -9.87 -6.39
N LEU A 139 -2.35 -10.75 -7.07
CA LEU A 139 -1.87 -12.00 -6.47
C LEU A 139 -0.94 -11.73 -5.29
N GLY A 140 0.02 -10.82 -5.43
CA GLY A 140 0.88 -10.40 -4.33
C GLY A 140 0.07 -9.91 -3.14
N ASP A 141 -0.92 -9.04 -3.38
CA ASP A 141 -1.81 -8.49 -2.35
C ASP A 141 -2.61 -9.58 -1.63
N VAL A 142 -3.00 -10.65 -2.32
CA VAL A 142 -3.68 -11.79 -1.70
C VAL A 142 -2.72 -12.61 -0.85
N TRP A 143 -1.55 -12.97 -1.39
CA TRP A 143 -0.63 -13.91 -0.74
C TRP A 143 -0.02 -13.37 0.55
N TRP A 144 0.32 -12.07 0.62
CA TRP A 144 0.88 -11.53 1.85
C TRP A 144 -0.17 -11.56 2.99
N VAL A 145 -1.47 -11.38 2.69
CA VAL A 145 -2.55 -11.51 3.70
C VAL A 145 -2.66 -12.95 4.20
N GLN A 146 -2.41 -13.94 3.32
CA GLN A 146 -2.35 -15.35 3.71
C GLN A 146 -1.10 -15.70 4.55
N GLY A 147 -0.21 -14.74 4.81
CA GLY A 147 1.07 -14.99 5.47
C GLY A 147 2.08 -15.73 4.59
N ASP A 148 1.82 -15.86 3.29
CA ASP A 148 2.70 -16.52 2.32
C ASP A 148 3.58 -15.48 1.63
N MET A 149 4.62 -15.04 2.35
CA MET A 149 5.52 -13.99 1.86
C MET A 149 6.35 -14.45 0.66
N GLU A 150 6.64 -15.74 0.54
CA GLU A 150 7.38 -16.27 -0.61
C GLU A 150 6.57 -16.08 -1.91
N ARG A 151 5.30 -16.50 -1.92
CA ARG A 151 4.43 -16.28 -3.07
C ARG A 151 4.13 -14.81 -3.31
N ALA A 152 3.99 -14.01 -2.25
CA ALA A 152 3.79 -12.57 -2.40
C ALA A 152 4.98 -11.90 -3.08
N VAL A 153 6.20 -12.19 -2.61
CA VAL A 153 7.45 -11.68 -3.19
C VAL A 153 7.62 -12.13 -4.64
N ALA A 154 7.37 -13.39 -4.95
CA ALA A 154 7.43 -13.90 -6.32
C ALA A 154 6.45 -13.18 -7.25
N ALA A 155 5.21 -12.97 -6.78
CA ALA A 155 4.18 -12.26 -7.55
C ALA A 155 4.58 -10.79 -7.79
N TYR A 156 5.09 -10.07 -6.79
CA TYR A 156 5.53 -8.69 -6.98
C TYR A 156 6.78 -8.59 -7.87
N LEU A 157 7.73 -9.53 -7.79
CA LEU A 157 8.87 -9.57 -8.71
C LEU A 157 8.43 -9.76 -10.17
N ALA A 158 7.48 -10.68 -10.42
CA ALA A 158 6.90 -10.89 -11.73
C ALA A 158 6.17 -9.63 -12.22
N GLY A 159 5.37 -8.98 -11.35
CA GLY A 159 4.68 -7.75 -11.67
C GLY A 159 5.60 -6.56 -11.98
N ARG A 160 6.74 -6.45 -11.28
CA ARG A 160 7.77 -5.42 -11.56
C ARG A 160 8.40 -5.67 -12.93
N SER A 161 8.79 -6.90 -13.21
CA SER A 161 9.43 -7.29 -14.47
C SER A 161 8.47 -7.03 -15.66
N GLU A 162 7.21 -7.46 -15.53
CA GLU A 162 6.17 -7.21 -16.54
C GLU A 162 5.94 -5.69 -16.74
N ALA A 163 5.99 -4.89 -15.66
CA ALA A 163 5.87 -3.43 -15.76
C ALA A 163 7.05 -2.74 -16.45
N GLU A 164 8.27 -3.24 -16.22
CA GLU A 164 9.47 -2.77 -16.90
C GLU A 164 9.43 -3.12 -18.39
N GLU A 165 9.05 -4.35 -18.74
CA GLU A 165 8.86 -4.81 -20.13
C GLU A 165 7.87 -3.94 -20.91
N HIS A 166 6.80 -3.50 -20.24
CA HIS A 166 5.80 -2.62 -20.82
C HIS A 166 6.12 -1.12 -20.70
N GLY A 167 7.24 -0.74 -20.06
CA GLY A 167 7.68 0.65 -19.89
C GLY A 167 6.77 1.50 -19.00
N VAL A 168 6.09 0.88 -18.02
CA VAL A 168 5.13 1.55 -17.15
C VAL A 168 5.78 1.90 -15.80
N VAL A 169 6.33 3.12 -15.73
CA VAL A 169 7.13 3.60 -14.59
C VAL A 169 6.34 3.65 -13.27
N ASP A 170 5.09 4.10 -13.31
CA ASP A 170 4.23 4.22 -12.13
C ASP A 170 3.86 2.86 -11.53
N GLU A 171 3.57 1.87 -12.37
CA GLU A 171 3.34 0.50 -11.92
C GLU A 171 4.64 -0.13 -11.38
N THR A 172 5.78 0.11 -12.04
CA THR A 172 7.09 -0.37 -11.57
C THR A 172 7.39 0.13 -10.16
N ALA A 173 7.24 1.44 -9.92
CA ALA A 173 7.45 2.05 -8.61
C ALA A 173 6.45 1.52 -7.56
N MET A 174 5.18 1.38 -7.94
CA MET A 174 4.14 0.87 -7.05
C MET A 174 4.42 -0.57 -6.62
N VAL A 175 4.71 -1.45 -7.58
CA VAL A 175 4.99 -2.87 -7.30
C VAL A 175 6.29 -3.02 -6.51
N GLN A 176 7.30 -2.19 -6.77
CA GLN A 176 8.54 -2.16 -5.98
C GLN A 176 8.26 -1.84 -4.50
N ALA A 177 7.39 -0.87 -4.19
CA ALA A 177 7.03 -0.56 -2.82
C ALA A 177 6.33 -1.74 -2.12
N HIS A 178 5.49 -2.49 -2.85
CA HIS A 178 4.81 -3.69 -2.31
C HIS A 178 5.78 -4.86 -2.15
N LEU A 179 6.75 -5.02 -3.06
CA LEU A 179 7.84 -5.99 -2.92
C LEU A 179 8.65 -5.72 -1.65
N ALA A 180 9.09 -4.47 -1.44
CA ALA A 180 9.80 -4.07 -0.24
C ALA A 180 8.99 -4.35 1.04
N PHE A 181 7.68 -4.10 1.00
CA PHE A 181 6.76 -4.45 2.08
C PHE A 181 6.72 -5.96 2.36
N ALA A 182 6.52 -6.81 1.35
CA ALA A 182 6.47 -8.26 1.55
C ALA A 182 7.81 -8.81 2.06
N VAL A 183 8.93 -8.36 1.49
CA VAL A 183 10.29 -8.78 1.91
C VAL A 183 10.57 -8.38 3.37
N SER A 184 10.07 -7.22 3.83
CA SER A 184 10.32 -6.74 5.20
C SER A 184 9.85 -7.68 6.31
N PHE A 185 8.89 -8.56 6.04
CA PHE A 185 8.42 -9.56 7.01
C PHE A 185 9.41 -10.71 7.23
N SER A 186 10.12 -11.14 6.18
CA SER A 186 10.95 -12.35 6.20
C SER A 186 12.45 -12.07 6.13
N ASP A 187 12.88 -11.01 5.45
CA ASP A 187 14.29 -10.66 5.24
C ASP A 187 14.51 -9.14 5.40
N PRO A 188 14.78 -8.65 6.62
CA PRO A 188 14.99 -7.24 6.88
C PRO A 188 16.19 -6.62 6.18
N LEU A 189 17.22 -7.43 5.84
CA LEU A 189 18.41 -6.94 5.16
C LEU A 189 18.10 -6.67 3.68
N ARG A 190 17.55 -7.67 2.98
CA ARG A 190 17.09 -7.49 1.60
C ARG A 190 16.04 -6.39 1.50
N ALA A 191 15.16 -6.25 2.50
CA ALA A 191 14.18 -5.18 2.53
C ALA A 191 14.81 -3.78 2.46
N GLY A 192 16.03 -3.58 2.99
CA GLY A 192 16.78 -2.34 2.84
C GLY A 192 17.04 -1.99 1.38
N ASP A 193 17.62 -2.92 0.61
CA ASP A 193 17.92 -2.72 -0.81
C ASP A 193 16.66 -2.46 -1.65
N GLU A 194 15.58 -3.19 -1.35
CA GLU A 194 14.30 -3.03 -2.05
C GLU A 194 13.63 -1.69 -1.71
N LEU A 195 13.78 -1.19 -0.47
CA LEU A 195 13.31 0.13 -0.03
C LEU A 195 14.07 1.26 -0.72
N ASP A 196 15.40 1.16 -0.82
CA ASP A 196 16.22 2.16 -1.51
C ASP A 196 15.83 2.28 -2.99
N LEU A 197 15.54 1.15 -3.64
CA LEU A 197 15.02 1.15 -5.01
C LEU A 197 13.62 1.76 -5.08
N ALA A 198 12.73 1.44 -4.13
CA ALA A 198 11.39 2.01 -4.06
C ALA A 198 11.45 3.54 -3.93
N GLU A 199 12.30 4.07 -3.05
CA GLU A 199 12.46 5.50 -2.84
C GLU A 199 12.95 6.21 -4.11
N ARG A 200 13.97 5.66 -4.79
CA ARG A 200 14.45 6.21 -6.05
C ARG A 200 13.35 6.28 -7.11
N LEU A 201 12.59 5.19 -7.28
CA LEU A 201 11.51 5.14 -8.28
C LEU A 201 10.34 6.07 -7.93
N LEU A 202 10.03 6.23 -6.64
CA LEU A 202 8.93 7.10 -6.18
C LEU A 202 9.30 8.58 -6.16
N SER A 203 10.58 8.94 -6.04
CA SER A 203 11.05 10.34 -5.86
C SER A 203 10.57 11.33 -6.93
N HIS A 204 10.20 10.84 -8.11
CA HIS A 204 9.74 11.66 -9.24
C HIS A 204 8.23 11.51 -9.52
N LEU A 205 7.50 10.82 -8.65
CA LEU A 205 6.10 10.48 -8.83
C LEU A 205 5.27 11.05 -7.65
N SER A 206 4.03 11.45 -7.93
CA SER A 206 3.05 11.79 -6.88
C SER A 206 2.17 10.56 -6.61
N LEU A 207 2.68 9.62 -5.81
CA LEU A 207 2.02 8.34 -5.49
C LEU A 207 1.92 8.14 -3.98
N ARG A 208 1.18 9.03 -3.31
CA ARG A 208 1.02 9.06 -1.85
C ARG A 208 0.71 7.69 -1.23
N SER A 209 -0.17 6.89 -1.82
CA SER A 209 -0.47 5.55 -1.29
C SER A 209 0.74 4.61 -1.32
N SER A 210 1.56 4.66 -2.37
CA SER A 210 2.76 3.83 -2.51
C SER A 210 3.89 4.30 -1.60
N GLU A 211 4.01 5.61 -1.39
CA GLU A 211 4.91 6.17 -0.37
C GLU A 211 4.53 5.68 1.04
N MET A 212 3.23 5.64 1.38
CA MET A 212 2.75 5.09 2.66
C MET A 212 3.03 3.59 2.80
N THR A 213 2.92 2.82 1.70
CA THR A 213 3.31 1.41 1.67
C THR A 213 4.82 1.24 1.96
N ALA A 214 5.68 2.02 1.31
CA ALA A 214 7.12 1.99 1.57
C ALA A 214 7.44 2.38 3.02
N ARG A 215 6.82 3.43 3.57
CA ARG A 215 6.98 3.80 4.99
C ARG A 215 6.52 2.69 5.95
N THR A 216 5.44 1.98 5.61
CA THR A 216 4.99 0.82 6.38
C THR A 216 6.02 -0.31 6.33
N ALA A 217 6.61 -0.57 5.16
CA ALA A 217 7.69 -1.55 5.00
C ALA A 217 8.91 -1.20 5.86
N VAL A 218 9.28 0.08 5.98
CA VAL A 218 10.33 0.53 6.91
C VAL A 218 9.96 0.19 8.37
N LEU A 219 8.72 0.44 8.79
CA LEU A 219 8.27 0.10 10.15
C LEU A 219 8.32 -1.42 10.41
N VAL A 220 7.87 -2.22 9.44
CA VAL A 220 7.92 -3.69 9.55
C VAL A 220 9.37 -4.19 9.58
N ARG A 221 10.26 -3.63 8.76
CA ARG A 221 11.70 -3.93 8.76
C ARG A 221 12.35 -3.61 10.11
N ASP A 222 11.99 -2.48 10.70
CA ASP A 222 12.57 -2.02 11.98
C ASP A 222 11.91 -2.65 13.21
N ALA A 223 10.81 -3.38 13.03
CA ALA A 223 10.05 -4.00 14.10
C ALA A 223 10.93 -4.93 14.95
N GLY A 224 11.06 -4.57 16.23
CA GLY A 224 11.89 -5.27 17.23
C GLY A 224 13.31 -4.73 17.40
N PHE A 225 13.75 -3.78 16.57
CA PHE A 225 15.07 -3.15 16.66
C PHE A 225 15.01 -1.70 17.15
N ALA A 226 14.07 -0.90 16.63
CA ALA A 226 14.02 0.54 16.87
C ALA A 226 13.12 0.90 18.05
N ALA A 227 13.66 1.64 19.03
CA ALA A 227 12.93 2.05 20.23
C ALA A 227 11.88 3.14 19.96
N ASP A 228 12.05 3.94 18.91
CA ASP A 228 11.17 5.03 18.50
C ASP A 228 10.01 4.58 17.58
N LEU A 229 9.94 3.28 17.26
CA LEU A 229 8.97 2.71 16.33
C LEU A 229 7.50 3.04 16.68
N PRO A 230 7.04 3.01 17.95
CA PRO A 230 5.67 3.41 18.28
C PRO A 230 5.34 4.86 17.87
N GLY A 231 6.30 5.78 18.03
CA GLY A 231 6.13 7.19 17.63
C GLY A 231 6.03 7.33 16.12
N ARG A 232 6.91 6.67 15.37
CA ARG A 232 6.89 6.65 13.91
C ARG A 232 5.61 6.02 13.35
N ALA A 233 5.13 4.95 13.98
CA ALA A 233 3.86 4.31 13.63
C ALA A 233 2.65 5.23 13.89
N ALA A 234 2.63 5.95 15.01
CA ALA A 234 1.57 6.92 15.31
C ALA A 234 1.51 8.07 14.29
N VAL A 235 2.68 8.60 13.88
CA VAL A 235 2.76 9.62 12.83
C VAL A 235 2.19 9.08 11.51
N LEU A 236 2.61 7.88 11.10
CA LEU A 236 2.12 7.28 9.85
C LEU A 236 0.60 7.03 9.90
N LEU A 237 0.07 6.54 11.02
CA LEU A 237 -1.38 6.35 11.21
C LEU A 237 -2.14 7.68 11.13
N ALA A 238 -1.61 8.76 11.69
CA ALA A 238 -2.20 10.09 11.58
C ALA A 238 -2.21 10.59 10.12
N GLU A 239 -1.10 10.42 9.39
CA GLU A 239 -1.01 10.78 7.96
C GLU A 239 -2.00 9.98 7.09
N ILE A 240 -2.15 8.68 7.37
CA ILE A 240 -3.12 7.80 6.73
C ILE A 240 -4.55 8.30 7.00
N GLY A 241 -4.87 8.63 8.24
CA GLY A 241 -6.15 9.19 8.65
C GLY A 241 -6.48 10.51 7.93
N VAL A 242 -5.53 11.45 7.89
CA VAL A 242 -5.67 12.73 7.15
C VAL A 242 -5.88 12.52 5.64
N SER A 243 -5.42 11.41 5.09
CA SER A 243 -5.58 11.08 3.68
C SER A 243 -6.94 10.42 3.37
N GLY A 244 -7.63 9.88 4.36
CA GLY A 244 -8.84 9.06 4.17
C GLY A 244 -8.54 7.74 3.45
N LEU A 245 -7.34 7.19 3.67
CA LEU A 245 -6.94 5.88 3.16
C LEU A 245 -7.16 4.86 4.27
N LEU A 246 -8.22 4.07 4.20
CA LEU A 246 -8.44 3.01 5.15
C LEU A 246 -7.51 1.85 4.83
N ILE A 247 -6.46 1.67 5.64
CA ILE A 247 -5.59 0.50 5.57
C ILE A 247 -6.17 -0.56 6.52
N ASP A 248 -7.09 -1.38 6.01
CA ASP A 248 -7.69 -2.52 6.73
C ASP A 248 -6.64 -3.47 7.31
N ILE A 249 -5.48 -3.53 6.67
CA ILE A 249 -4.32 -4.32 7.06
C ILE A 249 -3.76 -3.85 8.40
N ALA A 250 -3.73 -2.54 8.67
CA ALA A 250 -3.25 -1.99 9.93
C ALA A 250 -4.22 -2.33 11.08
N HIS A 251 -5.53 -2.34 10.82
CA HIS A 251 -6.53 -2.77 11.81
C HIS A 251 -6.41 -4.27 12.11
N PHE A 252 -6.28 -5.10 11.09
CA PHE A 252 -6.08 -6.54 11.25
C PHE A 252 -4.75 -6.89 11.95
N MET A 253 -3.63 -6.26 11.54
CA MET A 253 -2.31 -6.46 12.17
C MET A 253 -2.24 -5.92 13.60
N ALA A 254 -2.97 -4.85 13.92
CA ALA A 254 -3.04 -4.28 15.27
C ALA A 254 -3.96 -5.06 16.22
N GLY A 255 -4.62 -6.12 15.75
CA GLY A 255 -5.59 -6.88 16.55
C GLY A 255 -6.82 -6.06 16.94
N LEU A 256 -7.11 -4.98 16.21
CA LEU A 256 -8.28 -4.16 16.42
C LEU A 256 -9.51 -4.87 15.82
N PRO A 257 -10.69 -4.79 16.48
CA PRO A 257 -11.89 -5.42 15.97
C PRO A 257 -12.24 -4.87 14.59
N LEU A 258 -12.31 -5.77 13.60
CA LEU A 258 -12.90 -5.45 12.30
C LEU A 258 -14.38 -5.13 12.50
N SER A 259 -14.93 -4.26 11.67
CA SER A 259 -16.36 -3.94 11.71
C SER A 259 -17.21 -5.22 11.61
N GLU A 260 -18.30 -5.30 12.37
CA GLU A 260 -19.16 -6.49 12.57
C GLU A 260 -19.75 -7.09 11.27
N HIS A 261 -19.59 -6.42 10.14
CA HIS A 261 -20.10 -6.81 8.82
C HIS A 261 -19.11 -7.67 8.02
N THR A 262 -17.94 -7.98 8.59
CA THR A 262 -16.98 -8.88 7.94
C THR A 262 -17.44 -10.32 8.17
N ALA A 263 -18.09 -10.91 7.16
CA ALA A 263 -18.32 -12.35 7.11
C ALA A 263 -17.00 -13.08 7.43
N ARG A 264 -17.06 -14.21 8.15
CA ARG A 264 -15.87 -15.03 8.45
C ARG A 264 -15.06 -15.22 7.16
N ALA A 265 -13.84 -14.71 7.15
CA ALA A 265 -13.00 -14.75 5.97
C ALA A 265 -12.87 -16.19 5.44
N ARG A 266 -13.01 -16.35 4.12
CA ARG A 266 -12.77 -17.58 3.38
C ARG A 266 -11.30 -17.64 2.97
N TRP A 267 -10.46 -18.17 3.86
CA TRP A 267 -9.03 -18.38 3.60
C TRP A 267 -8.79 -19.45 2.53
N ILE A 268 -7.71 -19.33 1.75
CA ILE A 268 -7.43 -20.22 0.60
C ILE A 268 -7.22 -21.66 1.06
N ASP A 269 -6.38 -21.85 2.07
CA ASP A 269 -6.04 -23.17 2.64
C ASP A 269 -6.64 -23.35 4.05
N GLY A 270 -7.62 -22.51 4.41
CA GLY A 270 -8.22 -22.49 5.74
C GLY A 270 -7.52 -21.56 6.75
N GLU A 271 -8.29 -21.16 7.76
CA GLU A 271 -7.85 -20.17 8.77
C GLU A 271 -6.65 -20.64 9.58
N GLN A 272 -6.63 -21.92 9.96
CA GLN A 272 -5.57 -22.49 10.78
C GLN A 272 -4.21 -22.40 10.09
N GLN A 273 -4.13 -22.77 8.81
CA GLN A 273 -2.88 -22.77 8.08
C GLN A 273 -2.35 -21.34 7.88
N THR A 274 -3.23 -20.38 7.58
CA THR A 274 -2.86 -18.95 7.54
C THR A 274 -2.35 -18.47 8.91
N ARG A 275 -3.01 -18.82 10.01
CA ARG A 275 -2.54 -18.50 11.37
C ARG A 275 -1.18 -19.12 11.69
N GLU A 276 -0.93 -20.35 11.24
CA GLU A 276 0.35 -21.03 11.41
C GLU A 276 1.47 -20.34 10.63
N ARG A 277 1.23 -19.92 9.37
CA ARG A 277 2.19 -19.12 8.58
C ARG A 277 2.55 -17.82 9.29
N TRP A 278 1.55 -17.07 9.76
CA TRP A 278 1.78 -15.84 10.51
C TRP A 278 2.54 -16.07 11.82
N ARG A 279 2.18 -17.11 12.59
CA ARG A 279 2.89 -17.47 13.82
C ARG A 279 4.33 -17.87 13.55
N HIS A 280 4.58 -18.59 12.45
CA HIS A 280 5.92 -18.96 12.04
C HIS A 280 6.75 -17.71 11.72
N LEU A 281 6.23 -16.77 10.89
CA LEU A 281 6.90 -15.51 10.59
C LEU A 281 7.29 -14.72 11.85
N VAL A 282 6.35 -14.55 12.78
CA VAL A 282 6.60 -13.83 14.04
C VAL A 282 7.64 -14.54 14.90
N THR A 283 7.56 -15.87 15.02
CA THR A 283 8.51 -16.67 15.81
C THR A 283 9.92 -16.61 15.22
N THR A 284 10.04 -16.82 13.90
CA THR A 284 11.32 -16.73 13.18
C THR A 284 11.95 -15.35 13.37
N ARG A 285 11.16 -14.29 13.25
CA ARG A 285 11.63 -12.92 13.47
C ARG A 285 12.10 -12.67 14.90
N ARG A 286 11.36 -13.13 15.91
CA ARG A 286 11.78 -13.04 17.33
C ARG A 286 13.10 -13.78 17.58
N ASN A 287 13.28 -14.95 17.00
CA ASN A 287 14.51 -15.72 17.12
C ASN A 287 15.70 -15.01 16.47
N HIS A 288 15.48 -14.41 15.29
CA HIS A 288 16.50 -13.60 14.62
C HIS A 288 16.92 -12.40 15.49
N LEU A 289 15.94 -11.66 16.04
CA LEU A 289 16.18 -10.53 16.94
C LEU A 289 16.98 -10.92 18.19
N ALA A 290 16.59 -12.01 18.85
CA ALA A 290 17.29 -12.52 20.04
C ALA A 290 18.75 -12.89 19.72
N THR A 291 18.98 -13.51 18.57
CA THR A 291 20.31 -13.90 18.10
C THR A 291 21.17 -12.67 17.81
N THR A 292 20.64 -11.69 17.07
CA THR A 292 21.35 -10.45 16.73
C THR A 292 21.68 -9.61 17.98
N GLN A 293 20.75 -9.52 18.94
CA GLN A 293 21.01 -8.86 20.22
C GLN A 293 22.09 -9.57 21.05
N ALA A 294 22.11 -10.91 21.06
CA ALA A 294 23.14 -11.68 21.74
C ALA A 294 24.53 -11.43 21.12
N PHE A 295 24.62 -11.37 19.78
CA PHE A 295 25.86 -11.03 19.08
C PHE A 295 26.33 -9.61 19.39
N HIS A 296 25.43 -8.62 19.39
CA HIS A 296 25.79 -7.24 19.73
C HIS A 296 26.27 -7.12 21.19
N THR A 297 25.59 -7.77 22.13
CA THR A 297 25.98 -7.79 23.54
C THR A 297 27.35 -8.45 23.75
N CYS A 298 27.61 -9.55 23.03
CA CYS A 298 28.91 -10.23 23.08
C CYS A 298 30.03 -9.36 22.49
N ALA A 299 29.78 -8.70 21.35
CA ALA A 299 30.73 -7.81 20.70
C ALA A 299 31.08 -6.58 21.57
N VAL A 300 30.10 -5.94 22.20
CA VAL A 300 30.30 -4.82 23.13
C VAL A 300 31.07 -5.27 24.37
N ARG A 301 30.79 -6.46 24.89
CA ARG A 301 31.54 -7.04 26.02
C ARG A 301 32.99 -7.38 25.65
N TRP A 302 33.23 -7.75 24.39
CA TRP A 302 34.57 -8.07 23.90
C TRP A 302 35.41 -6.82 23.62
N SER A 303 34.80 -5.75 23.09
CA SER A 303 35.48 -4.45 22.90
C SER A 303 35.84 -3.78 24.23
N THR A 304 34.91 -3.77 25.20
CA THR A 304 35.18 -3.27 26.55
C THR A 304 36.27 -4.06 27.28
N ARG A 305 36.35 -5.38 27.09
CA ARG A 305 37.44 -6.21 27.64
C ARG A 305 38.80 -5.92 26.99
N ARG A 306 38.86 -5.71 25.67
CA ARG A 306 40.09 -5.28 24.99
C ARG A 306 40.57 -3.90 25.43
N ASP A 307 39.65 -2.96 25.67
CA ASP A 307 40.01 -1.63 26.17
C ASP A 307 40.48 -1.67 27.63
N TYR A 308 39.98 -2.61 28.43
CA TYR A 308 40.50 -2.87 29.78
C TYR A 308 41.92 -3.46 29.73
N ASP A 309 42.18 -4.47 28.89
CA ASP A 309 43.50 -5.09 28.74
C ASP A 309 44.54 -4.16 28.08
N ARG A 310 44.13 -3.21 27.24
CA ARG A 310 45.05 -2.16 26.72
C ARG A 310 45.43 -1.13 27.79
N ARG A 311 44.54 -0.80 28.74
CA ARG A 311 44.85 0.14 29.82
C ARG A 311 45.68 -0.48 30.94
N SER A 312 45.63 -1.80 31.12
CA SER A 312 46.45 -2.51 32.11
C SER A 312 47.92 -2.67 31.68
N TRP A 313 48.24 -2.51 30.39
CA TRP A 313 49.61 -2.64 29.85
C TRP A 313 50.44 -1.36 29.85
N THR A 314 49.85 -0.17 30.05
CA THR A 314 50.58 1.12 30.08
C THR A 314 51.04 1.54 31.48
N GLY A 315 50.93 0.66 32.48
CA GLY A 315 51.23 0.96 33.89
C GLY A 315 52.62 0.54 34.40
N TRP A 316 53.42 -0.19 33.61
CA TRP A 316 54.76 -0.62 34.04
C TRP A 316 55.82 0.42 33.67
N SER A 317 56.01 1.40 34.55
CA SER A 317 57.22 2.24 34.57
C SER A 317 58.35 1.45 35.23
N ALA A 318 59.46 1.26 34.52
CA ALA A 318 60.65 0.59 35.03
C ALA A 318 61.25 1.35 36.24
N PRO A 319 61.80 0.64 37.25
CA PRO A 319 62.44 1.29 38.40
C PRO A 319 63.76 1.93 37.98
N ARG A 320 63.97 3.19 38.35
CA ARG A 320 65.26 3.89 38.19
C ARG A 320 66.18 3.53 39.37
N ASN A 321 67.43 3.21 39.03
CA ASN A 321 68.58 3.11 39.93
C ASN A 321 68.83 4.41 40.69
#